data_AF-A0A5S9F669-F1
#
_entry.id   AF-A0A5S9F669-F1
#
_cell.length_a   1.000
_cell.length_b   1.000
_cell.length_c   1.000
_cell.angle_alpha   90.00
_cell.angle_beta   90.00
_cell.angle_gamma   90.00
#
_symmetry.space_group_name_H-M   'P 1'
#
loop_
_entity.id
_entity.type
_entity.pdbx_description
1 polymer ?
#
loop_
_entity_poly.entity_id
_entity_poly.type
_entity_poly.pdbx_seq_one_letter_code
_entity_poly.pdbx_strand_id
1 'polypeptide(L)'
;MDEIKEIKMEKPQYFVDLSRLWGSVDEEISELESDEVTGLSLRKSENFDAAHLAKFVNLCELDLGRSSVTDKDMVHLANLVQLTDLDLFGTDVGDRGMVHLANLTNLQQLNLGATTVGDEGLVYLKNLTNLKILKLSESEVSEEQIEELQKSLPQVTIEYYVDPSSLQRDIEHHESPQENTTKLASKLTYIIIAILFIVFVIWAVVYIKNAQELSKKKYIANQKKHYFTLAEKCKKEKDYAKAVECYKKISYDPDAMYHLGEMYEEGKGVSKSYSEAFDWYNKAAQQGNIQAIEKLKKWKKSPK
;
A
#
# COMPACT_ATOMS: atom_id res chain seq x y z
N MET A 1 -40.69 -0.45 41.68
CA MET A 1 -40.21 0.75 40.94
C MET A 1 -38.82 0.37 40.57
N ASP A 2 -38.73 -0.40 39.50
CA ASP A 2 -37.60 -1.30 39.25
C ASP A 2 -36.61 -0.55 38.37
N GLU A 3 -35.36 -0.53 38.83
CA GLU A 3 -34.23 0.08 38.14
C GLU A 3 -34.13 -0.50 36.72
N ILE A 4 -34.44 0.33 35.73
CA ILE A 4 -34.05 0.06 34.35
C ILE A 4 -32.53 0.19 34.33
N LYS A 5 -31.83 -0.95 34.38
CA LYS A 5 -30.42 -1.04 34.05
C LYS A 5 -30.24 -0.50 32.64
N GLU A 6 -29.55 0.62 32.55
CA GLU A 6 -29.10 1.24 31.31
C GLU A 6 -28.24 0.20 30.57
N ILE A 7 -28.81 -0.44 29.55
CA ILE A 7 -28.07 -1.29 28.64
C ILE A 7 -27.16 -0.35 27.85
N LYS A 8 -25.87 -0.29 28.22
CA LYS A 8 -24.83 0.26 27.35
C LYS A 8 -24.83 -0.58 26.08
N MET A 9 -25.55 -0.14 25.05
CA MET A 9 -25.36 -0.64 23.70
C MET A 9 -23.91 -0.31 23.32
N GLU A 10 -23.07 -1.33 23.19
CA GLU A 10 -21.75 -1.18 22.57
C GLU A 10 -21.96 -0.52 21.20
N LYS A 11 -21.25 0.59 20.95
CA LYS A 11 -21.30 1.26 19.65
C LYS A 11 -20.92 0.23 18.57
N PRO A 12 -21.63 0.17 17.43
CA PRO A 12 -21.25 -0.76 16.36
C PRO A 12 -19.81 -0.47 15.93
N GLN A 13 -18.97 -1.48 15.99
CA GLN A 13 -17.56 -1.41 15.60
C GLN A 13 -17.51 -1.37 14.07
N TYR A 14 -17.39 -0.17 13.48
CA TYR A 14 -17.26 -0.01 12.04
C TYR A 14 -15.79 -0.20 11.66
N PHE A 15 -15.50 -1.41 11.17
CA PHE A 15 -14.18 -1.80 10.69
C PHE A 15 -14.12 -1.67 9.17
N VAL A 16 -13.13 -0.92 8.67
CA VAL A 16 -12.89 -0.70 7.25
C VAL A 16 -11.61 -1.41 6.83
N ASP A 17 -11.71 -2.34 5.90
CA ASP A 17 -10.55 -3.05 5.32
C ASP A 17 -10.25 -2.52 3.91
N LEU A 18 -9.17 -1.73 3.79
CA LEU A 18 -8.67 -1.23 2.51
C LEU A 18 -7.48 -2.04 1.98
N SER A 19 -7.07 -3.11 2.67
CA SER A 19 -5.90 -3.94 2.29
C SER A 19 -6.04 -4.66 0.94
N ARG A 20 -7.26 -4.71 0.39
CA ARG A 20 -7.59 -5.34 -0.90
C ARG A 20 -7.47 -4.38 -2.07
N LEU A 21 -7.35 -3.08 -1.82
CA LEU A 21 -7.25 -2.07 -2.87
C LEU A 21 -5.84 -2.06 -3.45
N TRP A 22 -5.76 -1.79 -4.75
CA TRP A 22 -4.51 -1.74 -5.50
C TRP A 22 -4.22 -0.30 -5.89
N GLY A 23 -3.08 0.23 -5.47
CA GLY A 23 -2.70 1.63 -5.70
C GLY A 23 -2.76 2.45 -4.41
N SER A 24 -2.70 3.78 -4.55
CA SER A 24 -2.93 4.69 -3.42
C SER A 24 -4.35 4.50 -2.90
N VAL A 25 -4.49 4.57 -1.58
CA VAL A 25 -5.75 4.48 -0.83
C VAL A 25 -6.19 5.84 -0.29
N ASP A 26 -5.52 6.93 -0.72
CA ASP A 26 -5.75 8.28 -0.16
C ASP A 26 -7.16 8.80 -0.46
N GLU A 27 -7.68 8.54 -1.66
CA GLU A 27 -9.03 8.95 -2.06
C GLU A 27 -10.07 8.25 -1.18
N GLU A 28 -9.96 6.92 -1.04
CA GLU A 28 -10.87 6.13 -0.22
C GLU A 28 -10.79 6.52 1.26
N ILE A 29 -9.59 6.70 1.82
CA ILE A 29 -9.42 7.16 3.21
C ILE A 29 -10.03 8.56 3.38
N SER A 30 -9.86 9.45 2.40
CA SER A 30 -10.37 10.82 2.48
C SER A 30 -11.90 10.88 2.55
N GLU A 31 -12.60 9.96 1.87
CA GLU A 31 -14.06 9.88 1.84
C GLU A 31 -14.68 9.28 3.11
N LEU A 32 -13.92 8.53 3.92
CA LEU A 32 -14.44 7.92 5.15
C LEU A 32 -14.87 8.98 6.18
N GLU A 33 -16.05 8.76 6.76
CA GLU A 33 -16.59 9.54 7.87
C GLU A 33 -15.84 9.20 9.18
N SER A 34 -15.01 10.14 9.66
CA SER A 34 -14.05 9.89 10.75
C SER A 34 -14.68 9.48 12.07
N ASP A 35 -15.91 9.91 12.32
CA ASP A 35 -16.60 9.70 13.60
C ASP A 35 -17.16 8.28 13.74
N GLU A 36 -17.42 7.60 12.61
CA GLU A 36 -17.99 6.25 12.58
C GLU A 36 -16.91 5.17 12.59
N VAL A 37 -15.74 5.42 12.00
CA VAL A 37 -14.66 4.43 11.86
C VAL A 37 -13.96 4.16 13.19
N THR A 38 -14.12 2.94 13.70
CA THR A 38 -13.44 2.44 14.92
C THR A 38 -12.34 1.44 14.61
N GLY A 39 -12.28 0.90 13.38
CA GLY A 39 -11.21 0.01 12.94
C GLY A 39 -10.83 0.27 11.48
N LEU A 40 -9.53 0.25 11.18
CA LEU A 40 -9.01 0.50 9.84
C LEU A 40 -7.81 -0.40 9.54
N SER A 41 -7.85 -1.10 8.40
CA SER A 41 -6.69 -1.83 7.87
C SER A 41 -6.21 -1.22 6.55
N LEU A 42 -4.95 -0.79 6.56
CA LEU A 42 -4.14 -0.39 5.40
C LEU A 42 -2.99 -1.38 5.19
N ARG A 43 -3.20 -2.64 5.59
CA ARG A 43 -2.19 -3.68 5.46
C ARG A 43 -1.73 -3.82 4.01
N LYS A 44 -0.41 -3.86 3.80
CA LYS A 44 0.23 -3.93 2.47
C LYS A 44 -0.07 -2.75 1.55
N SER A 45 -0.67 -1.66 2.06
CA SER A 45 -0.85 -0.46 1.26
C SER A 45 0.50 0.20 1.02
N GLU A 46 0.80 0.43 -0.27
CA GLU A 46 2.01 1.10 -0.73
C GLU A 46 1.63 2.49 -1.25
N ASN A 47 2.27 3.55 -0.76
CA ASN A 47 2.05 4.96 -1.16
C ASN A 47 0.69 5.55 -0.73
N PHE A 48 0.53 5.77 0.58
CA PHE A 48 -0.53 6.63 1.12
C PHE A 48 0.07 7.71 2.01
N ASP A 49 -0.62 8.85 2.15
CA ASP A 49 -0.26 9.91 3.07
C ASP A 49 -0.82 9.60 4.46
N ALA A 50 0.07 9.24 5.40
CA ALA A 50 -0.29 8.92 6.77
C ALA A 50 -0.95 10.10 7.51
N ALA A 51 -0.84 11.34 7.01
CA ALA A 51 -1.57 12.48 7.56
C ALA A 51 -3.09 12.28 7.55
N HIS A 52 -3.62 11.47 6.62
CA HIS A 52 -5.03 11.12 6.60
C HIS A 52 -5.47 10.33 7.84
N LEU A 53 -4.56 9.65 8.55
CA LEU A 53 -4.90 8.89 9.76
C LEU A 53 -5.30 9.80 10.93
N ALA A 54 -4.79 11.03 10.98
CA ALA A 54 -4.96 11.93 12.11
C ALA A 54 -6.42 12.35 12.38
N LYS A 55 -7.32 12.20 11.40
CA LYS A 55 -8.75 12.51 11.57
C LYS A 55 -9.52 11.44 12.34
N PHE A 56 -9.05 10.19 12.39
CA PHE A 56 -9.79 9.06 12.98
C PHE A 56 -9.59 8.96 14.50
N VAL A 57 -9.96 10.01 15.23
CA VAL A 57 -9.73 10.09 16.70
C VAL A 57 -10.48 9.04 17.52
N ASN A 58 -11.49 8.37 16.93
CA ASN A 58 -12.25 7.29 17.55
C ASN A 58 -11.70 5.88 17.21
N LEU A 59 -10.57 5.80 16.50
CA LEU A 59 -9.99 4.53 16.07
C LEU A 59 -9.51 3.71 17.27
N CYS A 60 -10.01 2.49 17.38
CA CYS A 60 -9.59 1.49 18.38
C CYS A 60 -8.62 0.47 17.77
N GLU A 61 -8.80 0.12 16.50
CA GLU A 61 -8.00 -0.87 15.80
C GLU A 61 -7.36 -0.29 14.54
N LEU A 62 -6.04 -0.41 14.42
CA LEU A 62 -5.28 0.07 13.25
C LEU A 62 -4.27 -0.98 12.80
N ASP A 63 -4.46 -1.47 11.58
CA ASP A 63 -3.55 -2.42 10.94
C ASP A 63 -2.79 -1.75 9.80
N LEU A 64 -1.50 -1.51 10.02
CA LEU A 64 -0.55 -0.94 9.07
C LEU A 64 0.49 -1.97 8.63
N GLY A 65 0.27 -3.26 8.91
CA GLY A 65 1.29 -4.29 8.69
C GLY A 65 1.72 -4.36 7.23
N ARG A 66 3.03 -4.44 6.99
CA ARG A 66 3.68 -4.47 5.66
C ARG A 66 3.32 -3.28 4.77
N SER A 67 2.90 -2.16 5.35
CA SER A 67 2.68 -0.91 4.62
C SER A 67 3.98 -0.10 4.53
N SER A 68 3.95 1.01 3.77
CA SER A 68 5.12 1.89 3.59
C SER A 68 5.36 2.89 4.74
N VAL A 69 4.80 2.64 5.93
CA VAL A 69 4.91 3.53 7.11
C VAL A 69 6.33 3.51 7.67
N THR A 70 6.81 4.69 8.05
CA THR A 70 8.16 4.95 8.60
C THR A 70 8.07 5.79 9.88
N ASP A 71 9.21 6.03 10.54
CA ASP A 71 9.31 6.93 11.71
C ASP A 71 8.66 8.31 11.49
N LYS A 72 8.73 8.85 10.27
CA LYS A 72 8.19 10.18 9.95
C LYS A 72 6.66 10.22 10.02
N ASP A 73 6.03 9.09 9.73
CA ASP A 73 4.57 8.96 9.64
C ASP A 73 3.94 8.76 11.02
N MET A 74 4.70 8.23 11.97
CA MET A 74 4.25 7.92 13.34
C MET A 74 3.72 9.14 14.10
N VAL A 75 4.14 10.36 13.73
CA VAL A 75 3.62 11.60 14.31
C VAL A 75 2.09 11.74 14.16
N HIS A 76 1.51 11.15 13.11
CA HIS A 76 0.08 11.21 12.84
C HIS A 76 -0.75 10.27 13.72
N LEU A 77 -0.10 9.32 14.40
CA LEU A 77 -0.75 8.37 15.31
C LEU A 77 -0.82 8.89 16.75
N ALA A 78 -0.05 9.93 17.10
CA ALA A 78 0.16 10.38 18.48
C ALA A 78 -1.13 10.81 19.22
N ASN A 79 -2.17 11.21 18.48
CA ASN A 79 -3.45 11.64 19.05
C ASN A 79 -4.56 10.59 18.96
N LEU A 80 -4.27 9.40 18.44
CA LEU A 80 -5.23 8.30 18.32
C LEU A 80 -5.35 7.56 19.66
N VAL A 81 -5.63 8.31 20.73
CA VAL A 81 -5.59 7.85 22.13
C VAL A 81 -6.61 6.75 22.46
N GLN A 82 -7.57 6.52 21.57
CA GLN A 82 -8.56 5.45 21.68
C GLN A 82 -8.02 4.09 21.20
N LEU A 83 -6.84 4.04 20.56
CA LEU A 83 -6.25 2.81 20.03
C LEU A 83 -6.03 1.79 21.16
N THR A 84 -6.58 0.60 20.94
CA THR A 84 -6.37 -0.60 21.73
C THR A 84 -5.50 -1.61 20.99
N ASP A 85 -5.52 -1.59 19.66
CA ASP A 85 -4.87 -2.60 18.81
C ASP A 85 -4.12 -1.90 17.67
N LEU A 86 -2.80 -2.10 17.62
CA LEU A 86 -1.93 -1.51 16.59
C LEU A 86 -1.00 -2.58 16.00
N ASP A 87 -1.09 -2.80 14.68
CA ASP A 87 -0.20 -3.69 13.95
C ASP A 87 0.74 -2.89 13.02
N LEU A 88 2.04 -2.93 13.32
CA LEU A 88 3.13 -2.33 12.54
C LEU A 88 4.05 -3.40 11.93
N PHE A 89 3.64 -4.67 11.90
CA PHE A 89 4.50 -5.77 11.48
C PHE A 89 5.09 -5.55 10.10
N GLY A 90 6.41 -5.66 9.93
CA GLY A 90 7.05 -5.55 8.62
C GLY A 90 7.01 -4.15 8.02
N THR A 91 6.88 -3.09 8.85
CA THR A 91 7.03 -1.69 8.43
C THR A 91 8.46 -1.20 8.68
N ASP A 92 8.82 -0.04 8.11
CA ASP A 92 10.14 0.58 8.25
C ASP A 92 10.21 1.51 9.49
N VAL A 93 9.39 1.24 10.50
CA VAL A 93 9.40 1.94 11.79
C VAL A 93 10.58 1.45 12.63
N GLY A 94 11.26 2.38 13.29
CA GLY A 94 12.37 2.12 14.21
C GLY A 94 12.25 2.96 15.48
N ASP A 95 13.35 3.05 16.23
CA ASP A 95 13.36 3.64 17.57
C ASP A 95 12.87 5.10 17.62
N ARG A 96 13.10 5.88 16.56
CA ARG A 96 12.70 7.29 16.52
C ARG A 96 11.19 7.45 16.43
N GLY A 97 10.48 6.53 15.77
CA GLY A 97 9.02 6.56 15.66
C GLY A 97 8.32 6.22 16.97
N MET A 98 8.95 5.42 17.83
CA MET A 98 8.34 4.89 19.07
C MET A 98 7.96 5.96 20.08
N VAL A 99 8.61 7.13 20.05
CA VAL A 99 8.26 8.28 20.91
C VAL A 99 6.78 8.69 20.76
N HIS A 100 6.19 8.48 19.58
CA HIS A 100 4.81 8.85 19.30
C HIS A 100 3.77 7.89 19.88
N LEU A 101 4.19 6.69 20.31
CA LEU A 101 3.29 5.71 20.94
C LEU A 101 3.19 5.89 22.46
N ALA A 102 4.08 6.67 23.08
CA ALA A 102 4.20 6.77 24.55
C ALA A 102 2.91 7.21 25.27
N ASN A 103 2.03 7.95 24.59
CA ASN A 103 0.77 8.45 25.14
C ASN A 103 -0.46 7.60 24.78
N LEU A 104 -0.29 6.54 23.99
CA LEU A 104 -1.39 5.66 23.60
C LEU A 104 -1.68 4.64 24.71
N THR A 105 -1.97 5.13 25.91
CA THR A 105 -2.05 4.32 27.13
C THR A 105 -3.21 3.32 27.14
N ASN A 106 -4.13 3.40 26.18
CA ASN A 106 -5.21 2.42 25.99
C ASN A 106 -4.78 1.20 25.16
N LEU A 107 -3.57 1.21 24.56
CA LEU A 107 -3.06 0.08 23.79
C LEU A 107 -3.03 -1.19 24.65
N GLN A 108 -3.62 -2.24 24.11
CA GLN A 108 -3.69 -3.59 24.66
C GLN A 108 -2.89 -4.57 23.81
N GLN A 109 -2.85 -4.38 22.50
CA GLN A 109 -2.07 -5.21 21.57
C GLN A 109 -1.19 -4.32 20.68
N LEU A 110 0.09 -4.66 20.63
CA LEU A 110 1.06 -3.99 19.76
C LEU A 110 1.91 -5.03 19.04
N ASN A 111 1.95 -4.96 17.72
CA ASN A 111 2.80 -5.82 16.90
C ASN A 111 3.91 -5.01 16.23
N LEU A 112 5.15 -5.25 16.64
CA LEU A 112 6.37 -4.64 16.11
C LEU A 112 7.27 -5.68 15.43
N GLY A 113 6.76 -6.87 15.13
CA GLY A 113 7.59 -7.91 14.50
C GLY A 113 8.11 -7.47 13.13
N ALA A 114 9.32 -7.89 12.77
CA ALA A 114 9.98 -7.52 11.52
C ALA A 114 10.02 -5.99 11.26
N THR A 115 10.11 -5.19 12.34
CA THR A 115 10.42 -3.75 12.27
C THR A 115 11.89 -3.52 12.62
N THR A 116 12.35 -2.28 12.54
CA THR A 116 13.72 -1.88 12.93
C THR A 116 13.81 -1.36 14.37
N VAL A 117 12.79 -1.64 15.19
CA VAL A 117 12.77 -1.25 16.60
C VAL A 117 13.75 -2.13 17.39
N GLY A 118 14.64 -1.48 18.14
CA GLY A 118 15.59 -2.08 19.06
C GLY A 118 15.39 -1.60 20.49
N ASP A 119 16.45 -1.71 21.28
CA ASP A 119 16.39 -1.43 22.72
C ASP A 119 16.04 0.03 23.03
N GLU A 120 16.55 0.99 22.23
CA GLU A 120 16.29 2.42 22.43
C GLU A 120 14.81 2.77 22.25
N GLY A 121 14.11 2.09 21.33
CA GLY A 121 12.70 2.32 21.06
C GLY A 121 11.77 1.72 22.12
N LEU A 122 12.13 0.58 22.72
CA LEU A 122 11.28 -0.08 23.71
C LEU A 122 11.14 0.69 25.03
N VAL A 123 12.07 1.59 25.33
CA VAL A 123 12.00 2.45 26.51
C VAL A 123 10.69 3.26 26.55
N TYR A 124 10.15 3.62 25.38
CA TYR A 124 8.89 4.37 25.26
C TYR A 124 7.63 3.56 25.60
N LEU A 125 7.72 2.23 25.66
CA LEU A 125 6.57 1.38 25.97
C LEU A 125 6.31 1.22 27.47
N LYS A 126 7.26 1.60 28.34
CA LYS A 126 7.20 1.36 29.80
C LYS A 126 5.95 1.93 30.49
N ASN A 127 5.30 2.94 29.89
CA ASN A 127 4.08 3.57 30.43
C ASN A 127 2.77 3.01 29.86
N LEU A 128 2.82 2.07 28.90
CA LEU A 128 1.65 1.43 28.32
C LEU A 128 1.09 0.36 29.25
N THR A 129 0.59 0.78 30.40
CA THR A 129 0.14 -0.11 31.49
C THR A 129 -1.06 -1.00 31.13
N ASN A 130 -1.81 -0.67 30.08
CA ASN A 130 -2.89 -1.53 29.57
C ASN A 130 -2.40 -2.56 28.53
N LEU A 131 -1.13 -2.55 28.14
CA LEU A 131 -0.57 -3.43 27.14
C LEU A 131 -0.57 -4.87 27.68
N LYS A 132 -1.22 -5.77 26.94
CA LYS A 132 -1.37 -7.20 27.26
C LYS A 132 -0.55 -8.08 26.34
N ILE A 133 -0.42 -7.70 25.07
CA ILE A 133 0.28 -8.49 24.06
C ILE A 133 1.26 -7.57 23.32
N LEU A 134 2.52 -7.97 23.30
CA LEU A 134 3.59 -7.32 22.54
C LEU A 134 4.28 -8.36 21.66
N LYS A 135 4.25 -8.17 20.35
CA LYS A 135 4.91 -9.08 19.40
C LYS A 135 6.19 -8.44 18.86
N LEU A 136 7.31 -9.15 19.01
CA LEU A 136 8.67 -8.72 18.68
C LEU A 136 9.43 -9.75 17.81
N SER A 137 8.72 -10.62 17.09
CA SER A 137 9.33 -11.61 16.19
C SER A 137 10.23 -10.93 15.15
N GLU A 138 11.45 -11.42 14.94
CA GLU A 138 12.40 -10.81 13.97
C GLU A 138 12.76 -9.35 14.30
N SER A 139 12.86 -9.00 15.60
CA SER A 139 13.34 -7.68 16.06
C SER A 139 14.82 -7.71 16.49
N GLU A 140 15.43 -6.53 16.61
CA GLU A 140 16.83 -6.34 17.03
C GLU A 140 16.98 -6.16 18.57
N VAL A 141 15.94 -6.52 19.32
CA VAL A 141 15.85 -6.30 20.77
C VAL A 141 16.65 -7.34 21.55
N SER A 142 17.41 -6.90 22.56
CA SER A 142 18.18 -7.77 23.44
C SER A 142 17.30 -8.48 24.50
N GLU A 143 17.72 -9.67 24.93
CA GLU A 143 17.04 -10.40 26.01
C GLU A 143 17.01 -9.59 27.32
N GLU A 144 18.09 -8.84 27.61
CA GLU A 144 18.17 -7.96 28.78
C GLU A 144 17.07 -6.89 28.75
N GLN A 145 16.82 -6.29 27.59
CA GLN A 145 15.77 -5.28 27.45
C GLN A 145 14.36 -5.87 27.53
N ILE A 146 14.16 -7.10 27.04
CA ILE A 146 12.90 -7.85 27.21
C ILE A 146 12.62 -8.10 28.68
N GLU A 147 13.63 -8.56 29.44
CA GLU A 147 13.49 -8.76 30.88
C GLU A 147 13.17 -7.46 31.63
N GLU A 148 13.83 -6.36 31.28
CA GLU A 148 13.58 -5.05 31.89
C GLU A 148 12.15 -4.56 31.61
N LEU A 149 11.69 -4.75 30.38
CA LEU A 149 10.33 -4.40 29.98
C LEU A 149 9.30 -5.29 30.70
N GLN A 150 9.55 -6.60 30.80
CA GLN A 150 8.69 -7.54 31.53
C GLN A 150 8.63 -7.20 33.03
N LYS A 151 9.73 -6.74 33.63
CA LYS A 151 9.75 -6.24 35.02
C LYS A 151 8.90 -4.98 35.18
N SER A 152 8.91 -4.10 34.18
CA SER A 152 8.15 -2.85 34.18
C SER A 152 6.65 -3.06 33.90
N LEU A 153 6.32 -4.04 33.06
CA LEU A 153 4.97 -4.40 32.63
C LEU A 153 4.70 -5.89 32.87
N PRO A 154 4.58 -6.35 34.13
CA PRO A 154 4.47 -7.78 34.45
C PRO A 154 3.24 -8.47 33.85
N GLN A 155 2.23 -7.71 33.43
CA GLN A 155 1.01 -8.18 32.79
C GLN A 155 1.15 -8.46 31.28
N VAL A 156 2.21 -7.95 30.64
CA VAL A 156 2.36 -8.08 29.19
C VAL A 156 2.87 -9.47 28.84
N THR A 157 2.27 -10.07 27.82
CA THR A 157 2.78 -11.26 27.15
C THR A 157 3.65 -10.82 25.99
N ILE A 158 4.95 -11.07 26.09
CA ILE A 158 5.92 -10.76 25.03
C ILE A 158 6.11 -12.01 24.16
N GLU A 159 5.66 -11.93 22.91
CA GLU A 159 5.85 -12.96 21.89
C GLU A 159 7.08 -12.61 21.05
N TYR A 160 8.18 -13.33 21.24
CA TYR A 160 9.43 -13.18 20.48
C TYR A 160 10.02 -14.56 20.13
N TYR A 161 10.74 -14.65 19.01
CA TYR A 161 11.39 -15.89 18.59
C TYR A 161 12.84 -15.90 19.07
N VAL A 162 13.17 -16.79 20.00
CA VAL A 162 14.55 -17.10 20.39
C VAL A 162 15.02 -18.28 19.57
N ASP A 163 16.11 -18.13 18.82
CA ASP A 163 16.75 -19.26 18.16
C ASP A 163 17.23 -20.27 19.23
N PRO A 164 16.69 -21.50 19.27
CA PRO A 164 17.07 -22.52 20.26
C PRO A 164 18.58 -22.82 20.29
N SER A 165 19.29 -22.54 19.20
CA SER A 165 20.74 -22.74 19.06
C SER A 165 21.58 -21.83 19.97
N SER A 166 21.01 -20.71 20.44
CA SER A 166 21.71 -19.69 21.22
C SER A 166 21.94 -20.08 22.68
N LEU A 167 21.06 -20.90 23.26
CA LEU A 167 21.17 -21.44 24.63
C LEU A 167 22.23 -22.55 24.78
N GLN A 168 22.77 -23.08 23.67
CA GLN A 168 23.64 -24.25 23.68
C GLN A 168 25.14 -23.92 23.69
N ARG A 169 25.51 -22.64 23.67
CA ARG A 169 26.92 -22.20 23.54
C ARG A 169 27.78 -22.29 24.81
N ASP A 170 27.18 -22.57 25.98
CA ASP A 170 27.92 -22.62 27.25
C ASP A 170 28.37 -24.04 27.66
N ILE A 171 28.05 -25.07 26.87
CA ILE A 171 28.41 -26.46 27.17
C ILE A 171 29.16 -27.06 25.97
N GLU A 172 30.38 -27.54 26.25
CA GLU A 172 31.28 -28.34 25.41
C GLU A 172 32.30 -27.60 24.52
N HIS A 173 33.44 -27.28 25.15
CA HIS A 173 34.75 -27.42 24.52
C HIS A 173 35.08 -28.91 24.32
N HIS A 174 35.02 -29.41 23.08
CA HIS A 174 35.98 -30.35 22.47
C HIS A 174 35.54 -30.72 21.03
N GLU A 175 36.00 -29.99 20.02
CA GLU A 175 35.74 -30.34 18.61
C GLU A 175 36.70 -31.43 18.12
N SER A 176 36.14 -32.45 17.44
CA SER A 176 36.88 -33.56 16.81
C SER A 176 36.86 -33.49 15.27
N PRO A 177 37.82 -34.09 14.55
CA PRO A 177 38.02 -33.86 13.12
C PRO A 177 36.89 -34.34 12.18
N GLN A 178 35.93 -35.15 12.67
CA GLN A 178 34.77 -35.58 11.88
C GLN A 178 33.65 -34.52 11.78
N GLU A 179 33.69 -33.48 12.60
CA GLU A 179 32.67 -32.41 12.62
C GLU A 179 32.84 -31.39 11.48
N ASN A 180 34.05 -31.27 10.91
CA ASN A 180 34.34 -30.31 9.85
C ASN A 180 33.74 -30.70 8.48
N THR A 181 33.62 -31.99 8.17
CA THR A 181 33.04 -32.46 6.90
C THR A 181 31.52 -32.33 6.90
N THR A 182 30.86 -32.55 8.04
CA THR A 182 29.41 -32.34 8.21
C THR A 182 29.05 -30.86 8.26
N LYS A 183 29.85 -30.00 8.92
CA LYS A 183 29.70 -28.53 8.88
C LYS A 183 29.90 -27.94 7.48
N LEU A 184 30.84 -28.47 6.68
CA LEU A 184 31.05 -28.01 5.32
C LEU A 184 29.90 -28.45 4.39
N ALA A 185 29.42 -29.69 4.54
CA ALA A 185 28.27 -30.20 3.80
C ALA A 185 26.96 -29.44 4.14
N SER A 186 26.74 -29.08 5.40
CA SER A 186 25.57 -28.29 5.81
C SER A 186 25.64 -26.85 5.29
N LYS A 187 26.82 -26.20 5.35
CA LYS A 187 27.04 -24.88 4.73
C LYS A 187 26.79 -24.90 3.23
N LEU A 188 27.26 -25.94 2.53
CA LEU A 188 27.04 -26.08 1.08
C LEU A 188 25.56 -26.28 0.76
N THR A 189 24.85 -27.07 1.58
CA THR A 189 23.41 -27.31 1.41
C THR A 189 22.61 -26.04 1.67
N TYR A 190 22.98 -25.25 2.69
CA TYR A 190 22.39 -23.95 2.97
C TYR A 190 22.60 -22.96 1.82
N ILE A 191 23.82 -22.88 1.25
CA ILE A 191 24.10 -22.03 0.09
C ILE A 191 23.26 -22.44 -1.11
N ILE A 192 23.10 -23.74 -1.37
CA ILE A 192 22.27 -24.24 -2.46
C ILE A 192 20.80 -23.87 -2.24
N ILE A 193 20.27 -24.05 -1.03
CA ILE A 193 18.89 -23.66 -0.67
C ILE A 193 18.70 -22.15 -0.81
N ALA A 194 19.66 -21.34 -0.36
CA ALA A 194 19.63 -19.89 -0.47
C ALA A 194 19.63 -19.43 -1.95
N ILE A 195 20.45 -20.05 -2.80
CA ILE A 195 20.46 -19.77 -4.25
C ILE A 195 19.12 -20.18 -4.88
N LEU A 196 18.59 -21.36 -4.55
CA LEU A 196 17.29 -21.81 -5.07
C LEU A 196 16.15 -20.88 -4.63
N PHE A 197 16.20 -20.38 -3.39
CA PHE A 197 15.24 -19.41 -2.87
C PHE A 197 15.35 -18.07 -3.62
N ILE A 198 16.56 -17.56 -3.84
CA ILE A 198 16.77 -16.32 -4.63
C ILE A 198 16.25 -16.50 -6.07
N VAL A 199 16.55 -17.62 -6.71
CA VAL A 199 16.04 -17.93 -8.06
C VAL A 199 14.51 -18.01 -8.07
N PHE A 200 13.90 -18.62 -7.05
CA PHE A 200 12.45 -18.66 -6.89
C PHE A 200 11.86 -17.26 -6.68
N VAL A 201 12.47 -16.42 -5.85
CA VAL A 201 12.02 -15.04 -5.61
C VAL A 201 12.11 -14.23 -6.91
N ILE A 202 13.23 -14.32 -7.64
CA ILE A 202 13.38 -13.63 -8.94
C ILE A 202 12.31 -14.12 -9.92
N TRP A 203 12.11 -15.44 -10.03
CA TRP A 203 11.09 -16.02 -10.89
C TRP A 203 9.68 -15.55 -10.49
N ALA A 204 9.36 -15.54 -9.20
CA ALA A 204 8.06 -15.10 -8.68
C ALA A 204 7.82 -13.61 -8.95
N VAL A 205 8.82 -12.74 -8.72
CA VAL A 205 8.73 -11.31 -9.01
C VAL A 205 8.52 -11.07 -10.51
N VAL A 206 9.27 -11.75 -11.37
CA VAL A 206 9.12 -11.64 -12.83
C VAL A 206 7.74 -12.14 -13.28
N TYR A 207 7.29 -13.27 -12.73
CA TYR A 207 5.97 -13.84 -13.03
C TYR A 207 4.83 -12.90 -12.62
N ILE A 208 4.89 -12.34 -11.40
CA ILE A 208 3.89 -11.41 -10.88
C ILE A 208 3.86 -10.13 -11.71
N LYS A 209 5.03 -9.55 -12.03
CA LYS A 209 5.12 -8.36 -12.91
C LYS A 209 4.49 -8.63 -14.28
N ASN A 210 4.79 -9.77 -14.90
CA ASN A 210 4.22 -10.14 -16.20
C ASN A 210 2.70 -10.37 -16.13
N ALA A 211 2.19 -10.96 -15.05
CA ALA A 211 0.76 -11.18 -14.85
C ALA A 211 0.00 -9.84 -14.70
N GLN A 212 0.56 -8.88 -13.95
CA GLN A 212 0.01 -7.53 -13.80
C GLN A 212 0.02 -6.75 -15.12
N GLU A 213 1.09 -6.83 -15.91
CA GLU A 213 1.14 -6.19 -17.23
C GLU A 213 0.07 -6.74 -18.18
N LEU A 214 -0.20 -8.04 -18.12
CA LEU A 214 -1.23 -8.66 -18.95
C LEU A 214 -2.64 -8.21 -18.55
N SER A 215 -2.92 -8.07 -17.25
CA SER A 215 -4.23 -7.58 -16.77
C SER A 215 -4.45 -6.11 -17.16
N LYS A 216 -3.43 -5.25 -16.99
CA LYS A 216 -3.45 -3.85 -17.44
C LYS A 216 -3.70 -3.74 -18.95
N LYS A 217 -2.99 -4.51 -19.77
CA LYS A 217 -3.20 -4.53 -21.24
C LYS A 217 -4.61 -4.95 -21.63
N LYS A 218 -5.17 -5.98 -20.98
CA LYS A 218 -6.56 -6.40 -21.21
C LYS A 218 -7.56 -5.32 -20.81
N TYR A 219 -7.34 -4.66 -19.67
CA TYR A 219 -8.19 -3.57 -19.20
C TYR A 219 -8.21 -2.40 -20.18
N ILE A 220 -7.03 -1.93 -20.62
CA ILE A 220 -6.89 -0.85 -21.60
C ILE A 220 -7.57 -1.23 -22.93
N ALA A 221 -7.38 -2.47 -23.40
CA ALA A 221 -8.03 -2.94 -24.63
C ALA A 221 -9.57 -2.95 -24.52
N ASN A 222 -10.11 -3.36 -23.37
CA ASN A 222 -11.55 -3.37 -23.13
C ASN A 222 -12.12 -1.95 -23.01
N GLN A 223 -11.45 -1.07 -22.27
CA GLN A 223 -11.81 0.34 -22.18
C GLN A 223 -11.78 1.03 -23.55
N LYS A 224 -10.68 0.85 -24.31
CA LYS A 224 -10.57 1.35 -25.68
C LYS A 224 -11.78 0.92 -26.51
N LYS A 225 -12.06 -0.39 -26.54
CA LYS A 225 -13.17 -0.94 -27.32
C LYS A 225 -14.52 -0.36 -26.89
N HIS A 226 -14.76 -0.24 -25.58
CA HIS A 226 -16.00 0.29 -25.01
C HIS A 226 -16.23 1.75 -25.42
N TYR A 227 -15.29 2.64 -25.09
CA TYR A 227 -15.44 4.07 -25.35
C TYR A 227 -15.43 4.40 -26.85
N PHE A 228 -14.65 3.67 -27.66
CA PHE A 228 -14.67 3.86 -29.10
C PHE A 228 -16.04 3.49 -29.71
N THR A 229 -16.63 2.37 -29.27
CA THR A 229 -17.97 1.96 -29.71
C THR A 229 -19.04 2.96 -29.27
N LEU A 230 -18.94 3.45 -28.03
CA LEU A 230 -19.86 4.45 -27.50
C LEU A 230 -19.74 5.79 -28.26
N ALA A 231 -18.52 6.24 -28.55
CA ALA A 231 -18.28 7.46 -29.32
C ALA A 231 -18.89 7.37 -30.73
N GLU A 232 -18.70 6.24 -31.43
CA GLU A 232 -19.29 6.00 -32.75
C GLU A 232 -20.83 5.95 -32.69
N LYS A 233 -21.40 5.36 -31.63
CA LYS A 233 -22.85 5.39 -31.40
C LYS A 233 -23.35 6.83 -31.20
N CYS A 234 -22.72 7.58 -30.30
CA CYS A 234 -23.08 8.97 -30.03
C CYS A 234 -22.95 9.85 -31.29
N LYS A 235 -21.93 9.64 -32.14
CA LYS A 235 -21.79 10.31 -33.45
C LYS A 235 -22.96 10.03 -34.38
N LYS A 236 -23.43 8.77 -34.45
CA LYS A 236 -24.61 8.39 -35.26
C LYS A 236 -25.89 9.03 -34.74
N GLU A 237 -26.02 9.14 -33.42
CA GLU A 237 -27.14 9.80 -32.73
C GLU A 237 -27.01 11.33 -32.73
N LYS A 238 -25.94 11.89 -33.31
CA LYS A 238 -25.59 13.32 -33.33
C LYS A 238 -25.35 13.95 -31.95
N ASP A 239 -25.14 13.13 -30.92
CA ASP A 239 -24.66 13.55 -29.60
C ASP A 239 -23.14 13.72 -29.63
N TYR A 240 -22.70 14.76 -30.34
CA TYR A 240 -21.28 15.01 -30.57
C TYR A 240 -20.52 15.39 -29.30
N ALA A 241 -21.19 15.99 -28.30
CA ALA A 241 -20.57 16.33 -27.03
C ALA A 241 -20.15 15.08 -26.26
N LYS A 242 -21.03 14.08 -26.14
CA LYS A 242 -20.69 12.79 -25.52
C LYS A 242 -19.67 12.02 -26.34
N ALA A 243 -19.71 12.11 -27.66
CA ALA A 243 -18.68 11.47 -28.51
C ALA A 243 -17.29 12.04 -28.23
N VAL A 244 -17.16 13.37 -28.11
CA VAL A 244 -15.89 14.01 -27.73
C VAL A 244 -15.45 13.55 -26.36
N GLU A 245 -16.35 13.51 -25.38
CA GLU A 245 -16.03 13.02 -24.04
C GLU A 245 -15.47 11.59 -24.07
N CYS A 246 -16.13 10.70 -24.82
CA CYS A 246 -15.70 9.32 -24.97
C CYS A 246 -14.30 9.22 -25.62
N TYR A 247 -14.02 9.97 -26.69
CA TYR A 247 -12.68 9.98 -27.28
C TYR A 247 -11.63 10.59 -26.35
N LYS A 248 -11.99 11.60 -25.54
CA LYS A 248 -11.10 12.16 -24.51
C LYS A 248 -10.72 11.11 -23.46
N LYS A 249 -11.63 10.21 -23.06
CA LYS A 249 -11.33 9.11 -22.12
C LYS A 249 -10.30 8.11 -22.66
N ILE A 250 -10.17 8.01 -23.98
CA ILE A 250 -9.21 7.13 -24.66
C ILE A 250 -8.20 7.92 -25.48
N SER A 251 -7.87 9.14 -25.07
CA SER A 251 -6.97 10.04 -25.80
C SER A 251 -5.52 9.56 -25.86
N TYR A 252 -5.19 8.40 -25.29
CA TYR A 252 -3.91 7.70 -25.49
C TYR A 252 -3.90 6.87 -26.78
N ASP A 253 -5.05 6.63 -27.39
CA ASP A 253 -5.19 5.85 -28.60
C ASP A 253 -5.06 6.74 -29.87
N PRO A 254 -4.18 6.39 -30.83
CA PRO A 254 -3.96 7.20 -32.02
C PRO A 254 -5.22 7.45 -32.85
N ASP A 255 -6.14 6.49 -32.93
CA ASP A 255 -7.39 6.63 -33.71
C ASP A 255 -8.37 7.57 -33.00
N ALA A 256 -8.45 7.49 -31.68
CA ALA A 256 -9.26 8.43 -30.89
C ALA A 256 -8.72 9.86 -30.95
N MET A 257 -7.39 10.04 -30.88
CA MET A 257 -6.76 11.34 -31.08
C MET A 257 -7.07 11.92 -32.46
N TYR A 258 -7.02 11.10 -33.51
CA TYR A 258 -7.42 11.52 -34.86
C TYR A 258 -8.87 12.02 -34.88
N HIS A 259 -9.81 11.26 -34.30
CA HIS A 259 -11.20 11.68 -34.25
C HIS A 259 -11.41 12.95 -33.42
N LEU A 260 -10.70 13.14 -32.30
CA LEU A 260 -10.72 14.41 -31.56
C LEU A 260 -10.31 15.59 -32.44
N GLY A 261 -9.27 15.40 -33.27
CA GLY A 261 -8.87 16.38 -34.26
C GLY A 261 -10.00 16.75 -35.22
N GLU A 262 -10.75 15.77 -35.74
CA GLU A 262 -11.93 16.02 -36.59
C GLU A 262 -13.03 16.78 -35.86
N MET A 263 -13.29 16.45 -34.59
CA MET A 263 -14.32 17.13 -33.80
C MET A 263 -13.98 18.62 -33.60
N TYR A 264 -12.72 18.96 -33.31
CA TYR A 264 -12.26 20.35 -33.22
C TYR A 264 -12.20 21.07 -34.57
N GLU A 265 -11.82 20.39 -35.65
CA GLU A 265 -11.75 20.99 -36.99
C GLU A 265 -13.16 21.37 -37.49
N GLU A 266 -14.15 20.52 -37.22
CA GLU A 266 -15.53 20.70 -37.67
C GLU A 266 -16.39 21.47 -36.65
N GLY A 267 -15.94 21.61 -35.40
CA GLY A 267 -16.73 22.20 -34.32
C GLY A 267 -17.89 21.32 -33.85
N LYS A 268 -17.74 19.99 -33.93
CA LYS A 268 -18.77 19.04 -33.51
C LYS A 268 -18.61 18.71 -32.03
N GLY A 269 -19.57 19.12 -31.21
CA GLY A 269 -19.54 18.85 -29.76
C GLY A 269 -18.48 19.64 -28.98
N VAL A 270 -17.67 20.44 -29.67
CA VAL A 270 -16.67 21.37 -29.13
C VAL A 270 -16.63 22.62 -29.99
N SER A 271 -16.10 23.71 -29.43
CA SER A 271 -15.83 24.92 -30.18
C SER A 271 -14.82 24.65 -31.28
N LYS A 272 -15.16 25.07 -32.51
CA LYS A 272 -14.29 24.89 -33.68
C LYS A 272 -12.94 25.57 -33.44
N SER A 273 -11.86 24.82 -33.55
CA SER A 273 -10.49 25.32 -33.35
C SER A 273 -9.50 24.54 -34.22
N TYR A 274 -8.94 25.21 -35.22
CA TYR A 274 -7.92 24.61 -36.09
C TYR A 274 -6.60 24.36 -35.36
N SER A 275 -6.26 25.17 -34.36
CA SER A 275 -5.07 24.97 -33.51
C SER A 275 -5.20 23.69 -32.69
N GLU A 276 -6.33 23.50 -32.00
CA GLU A 276 -6.58 22.28 -31.21
C GLU A 276 -6.62 21.04 -32.10
N ALA A 277 -7.31 21.14 -33.24
CA ALA A 277 -7.33 20.07 -34.23
C ALA A 277 -5.90 19.69 -34.66
N PHE A 278 -5.01 20.67 -34.82
CA PHE A 278 -3.62 20.44 -35.17
C PHE A 278 -2.84 19.73 -34.10
N ASP A 279 -3.00 20.13 -32.86
CA ASP A 279 -2.32 19.45 -31.76
C ASP A 279 -2.77 18.00 -31.63
N TRP A 280 -4.07 17.72 -31.80
CA TRP A 280 -4.60 16.36 -31.78
C TRP A 280 -4.12 15.50 -32.96
N TYR A 281 -4.15 16.03 -34.17
CA TYR A 281 -3.59 15.31 -35.33
C TYR A 281 -2.09 15.08 -35.21
N ASN A 282 -1.34 16.05 -34.69
CA ASN A 282 0.10 15.90 -34.48
C ASN A 282 0.42 14.81 -33.46
N LYS A 283 -0.30 14.77 -32.33
CA LYS A 283 -0.17 13.68 -31.33
C LYS A 283 -0.50 12.31 -31.94
N ALA A 284 -1.58 12.21 -32.70
CA ALA A 284 -1.97 10.96 -33.39
C ALA A 284 -0.89 10.51 -34.39
N ALA A 285 -0.36 11.44 -35.18
CA ALA A 285 0.67 11.17 -36.19
C ALA A 285 2.00 10.71 -35.57
N GLN A 286 2.40 11.28 -34.42
CA GLN A 286 3.58 10.86 -33.67
C GLN A 286 3.48 9.40 -33.19
N GLN A 287 2.27 8.90 -32.96
CA GLN A 287 2.01 7.51 -32.61
C GLN A 287 1.74 6.61 -33.84
N GLY A 288 1.93 7.13 -35.05
CA GLY A 288 1.81 6.36 -36.29
C GLY A 288 0.40 6.31 -36.91
N ASN A 289 -0.55 7.14 -36.47
CA ASN A 289 -1.85 7.21 -37.13
C ASN A 289 -1.72 7.75 -38.58
N ILE A 290 -2.04 6.91 -39.56
CA ILE A 290 -1.86 7.21 -40.98
C ILE A 290 -2.80 8.36 -41.42
N GLN A 291 -4.05 8.35 -40.96
CA GLN A 291 -5.04 9.36 -41.32
C GLN A 291 -4.61 10.75 -40.84
N ALA A 292 -4.07 10.84 -39.63
CA ALA A 292 -3.54 12.07 -39.06
C ALA A 292 -2.30 12.57 -39.82
N ILE A 293 -1.37 11.67 -40.18
CA ILE A 293 -0.20 12.01 -41.01
C ILE A 293 -0.65 12.61 -42.35
N GLU A 294 -1.63 11.98 -43.02
CA GLU A 294 -2.17 12.49 -44.27
C GLU A 294 -2.88 13.84 -44.11
N LYS A 295 -3.63 14.01 -43.00
CA LYS A 295 -4.32 15.25 -42.68
C LYS A 295 -3.34 16.41 -42.51
N LEU A 296 -2.28 16.21 -41.72
CA LEU A 296 -1.22 17.21 -41.52
C LEU A 296 -0.47 17.52 -42.82
N LYS A 297 -0.21 16.52 -43.67
CA LYS A 297 0.39 16.74 -45.00
C LYS A 297 -0.49 17.66 -45.86
N LYS A 298 -1.82 17.50 -45.81
CA LYS A 298 -2.76 18.36 -46.55
C LYS A 298 -2.73 19.79 -46.00
N TRP A 299 -2.73 19.97 -44.69
CA TRP A 299 -2.63 21.31 -44.09
C TRP A 299 -1.33 22.03 -44.39
N LYS A 300 -0.20 21.34 -44.42
CA LYS A 300 1.08 21.97 -44.82
C LYS A 300 1.02 22.52 -46.25
N LYS A 301 0.19 21.93 -47.12
CA LYS A 301 -0.05 22.42 -48.49
C LYS A 301 -1.13 23.50 -48.57
N SER A 302 -2.00 23.59 -47.56
CA SER A 302 -3.12 24.53 -47.51
C SER A 302 -3.46 24.85 -46.05
N PRO A 303 -2.74 25.80 -45.43
CA PRO A 303 -2.95 26.20 -44.03
C PRO A 303 -4.38 26.72 -43.85
N LYS A 304 -5.00 26.37 -42.72
CA LYS A 304 -6.36 26.81 -42.33
C LYS A 304 -6.30 27.95 -41.33
#